data_AF-A0A8T3PWX5-F1
#
_entry.id   AF-A0A8T3PWX5-F1
#
_cell.length_a   1.000
_cell.length_b   1.000
_cell.length_c   1.000
_cell.angle_alpha   90.00
_cell.angle_beta   90.00
_cell.angle_gamma   90.00
#
_symmetry.space_group_name_H-M   'P 1'
#
loop_
_entity.id
_entity.type
_entity.pdbx_description
1 polymer ?
#
loop_
_entity_poly.entity_id
_entity_poly.type
_entity_poly.pdbx_seq_one_letter_code
_entity_poly.pdbx_strand_id
1 'polypeptide(L)'
;GMRATIGGARADGDRLIVDVTVSAASAPRPDREDVLERVRGRSADEAEAALAGIGSASVELWPAWVGSVPELDWRINVRIGDASGDPGPSATP
;
A
#
# COMPACT_ATOMS: atom_id res chain seq x y z
N GLY A 1 -9.60 -1.48 2.05
CA GLY A 1 -11.03 -1.32 2.45
C GLY A 1 -11.49 -2.55 3.22
N MET A 2 -12.53 -2.40 4.06
CA MET A 2 -13.12 -3.51 4.83
C MET A 2 -14.31 -4.11 4.07
N ARG A 3 -14.37 -5.44 3.99
CA ARG A 3 -15.50 -6.21 3.45
C ARG A 3 -16.01 -7.17 4.52
N ALA A 4 -17.33 -7.25 4.67
CA ALA A 4 -17.97 -8.25 5.51
C ALA A 4 -18.89 -9.13 4.65
N THR A 5 -18.85 -10.44 4.87
CA THR A 5 -19.75 -11.41 4.25
C THR A 5 -20.47 -12.20 5.33
N ILE A 6 -21.78 -12.35 5.16
CA ILE A 6 -22.62 -13.14 6.04
C ILE A 6 -22.65 -14.56 5.48
N GLY A 7 -22.29 -15.54 6.31
CA GLY A 7 -22.33 -16.97 6.04
C GLY A 7 -23.66 -17.59 6.44
N GLY A 8 -23.59 -18.75 7.11
CA GLY A 8 -24.76 -19.45 7.60
C GLY A 8 -25.48 -18.70 8.72
N ALA A 9 -26.78 -18.97 8.88
CA ALA A 9 -27.55 -18.53 10.03
C ALA A 9 -28.35 -19.72 10.58
N ARG A 10 -28.33 -19.89 11.91
CA ARG A 10 -29.06 -20.96 12.60
C ARG A 10 -29.74 -20.45 13.87
N ALA A 11 -30.94 -20.96 14.13
CA ALA A 11 -31.61 -20.74 15.39
C ALA A 11 -31.05 -21.70 16.46
N ASP A 12 -30.89 -21.18 17.67
CA ASP A 12 -30.46 -21.90 18.86
C ASP A 12 -31.36 -21.48 20.03
N GLY A 13 -32.44 -22.23 20.25
CA GLY A 13 -33.50 -21.86 21.19
C GLY A 13 -34.17 -20.54 20.79
N ASP A 14 -33.99 -19.52 21.63
CA ASP A 14 -34.48 -18.15 21.44
C ASP A 14 -33.44 -17.23 20.77
N ARG A 15 -32.29 -17.76 20.31
CA ARG A 15 -31.19 -16.99 19.72
C ARG A 15 -31.00 -17.30 18.24
N LEU A 16 -30.60 -16.29 17.48
CA LEU A 16 -30.11 -16.44 16.10
C LEU A 16 -28.58 -16.30 16.10
N ILE A 17 -27.90 -17.34 15.63
CA ILE A 17 -26.44 -17.33 15.43
C ILE A 17 -26.18 -17.12 13.94
N VAL A 18 -25.33 -16.15 13.61
CA VAL A 18 -24.98 -15.78 12.24
C VAL A 18 -23.46 -15.81 12.12
N ASP A 19 -22.97 -16.54 11.12
CA ASP A 19 -21.55 -16.55 10.80
C ASP A 19 -21.22 -15.29 10.00
N VAL A 20 -20.23 -14.52 10.46
CA VAL A 20 -19.80 -13.31 9.76
C VAL A 20 -18.29 -13.39 9.54
N THR A 21 -17.88 -13.33 8.28
CA THR A 21 -16.47 -13.21 7.90
C THR A 21 -16.18 -11.76 7.56
N VAL A 22 -15.13 -11.21 8.15
CA VAL A 22 -14.65 -9.85 7.85
C VAL A 22 -13.24 -9.94 7.29
N SER A 23 -13.03 -9.34 6.12
CA SER A 23 -11.73 -9.26 5.47
C SER A 23 -11.34 -7.80 5.26
N ALA A 24 -10.10 -7.47 5.65
CA ALA A 24 -9.52 -6.15 5.41
C ALA A 24 -8.05 -6.33 5.00
N ALA A 25 -7.65 -5.65 3.93
CA ALA A 25 -6.24 -5.51 3.59
C ALA A 25 -5.64 -4.37 4.43
N SER A 26 -4.56 -4.67 5.15
CA SER A 26 -3.74 -3.68 5.84
C SER A 26 -2.30 -3.86 5.38
N ALA A 27 -1.72 -2.80 4.81
CA ALA A 27 -0.30 -2.74 4.49
C ALA A 27 0.31 -1.61 5.32
N PRO A 28 1.55 -1.77 5.84
CA PRO A 28 2.29 -0.67 6.44
C PRO A 28 2.35 0.49 5.44
N ARG A 29 1.90 1.68 5.85
CA ARG A 29 2.02 2.86 5.01
C ARG A 29 3.49 3.34 5.08
N PRO A 30 4.16 3.54 3.94
CA PRO A 30 5.50 4.10 3.93
C PRO A 30 5.52 5.46 4.63
N ASP A 31 6.60 5.75 5.36
CA ASP A 31 6.82 7.10 5.88
C ASP A 31 7.37 8.00 4.77
N ARG A 32 6.91 9.25 4.72
CA ARG A 32 7.27 10.19 3.66
C ARG A 32 8.74 10.63 3.77
N GLU A 33 9.21 10.91 4.98
CA GLU A 33 10.58 11.37 5.19
C GLU A 33 11.58 10.25 4.89
N ASP A 34 11.23 9.02 5.27
CA ASP A 34 11.97 7.81 4.90
C ASP A 34 12.10 7.62 3.38
N VAL A 35 11.05 7.95 2.62
CA VAL A 35 11.07 7.91 1.16
C VAL A 35 11.98 9.01 0.61
N LEU A 36 11.87 10.24 1.13
CA LEU A 36 12.71 11.34 0.69
C LEU A 36 14.20 11.05 0.89
N GLU A 37 14.59 10.57 2.07
CA GLU A 37 15.99 10.24 2.38
C GLU A 37 16.53 9.12 1.46
N ARG A 38 15.67 8.19 1.06
CA ARG A 38 16.02 7.10 0.15
C ARG A 38 16.14 7.52 -1.31
N VAL A 39 15.60 8.66 -1.74
CA VAL A 39 15.63 9.06 -3.17
C VAL A 39 16.52 10.25 -3.47
N ARG A 40 16.79 11.14 -2.50
CA ARG A 40 17.65 12.32 -2.69
C ARG A 40 19.00 11.97 -3.31
N GLY A 41 19.41 12.75 -4.30
CA GLY A 41 20.70 12.62 -4.98
C GLY A 41 20.85 11.40 -5.88
N ARG A 42 19.90 10.45 -5.88
CA ARG A 42 19.95 9.25 -6.71
C ARG A 42 19.44 9.53 -8.12
N SER A 43 19.91 8.75 -9.09
CA SER A 43 19.27 8.67 -10.40
C SER A 43 17.85 8.09 -10.30
N ALA A 44 17.03 8.25 -11.35
CA ALA A 44 15.68 7.67 -11.36
C ALA A 44 15.71 6.16 -11.14
N ASP A 45 16.59 5.44 -11.84
CA ASP A 45 16.73 3.98 -11.74
C ASP A 45 17.17 3.55 -10.32
N GLU A 46 18.13 4.26 -9.72
CA GLU A 46 18.59 3.97 -8.37
C GLU A 46 17.53 4.29 -7.31
N ALA A 47 16.75 5.35 -7.52
CA ALA A 47 15.65 5.71 -6.64
C ALA A 47 14.53 4.66 -6.70
N GLU A 48 14.17 4.16 -7.89
CA GLU A 48 13.21 3.07 -8.04
C GLU A 48 13.70 1.78 -7.38
N ALA A 49 14.96 1.42 -7.61
CA ALA A 49 15.58 0.25 -6.97
C ALA A 49 15.58 0.39 -5.43
N ALA A 50 15.82 1.59 -4.90
CA ALA A 50 15.81 1.85 -3.46
C ALA A 50 14.41 1.75 -2.83
N LEU A 51 13.34 1.96 -3.62
CA LEU A 51 11.95 1.91 -3.16
C LEU A 51 11.27 0.54 -3.36
N ALA A 52 11.87 -0.37 -4.15
CA ALA A 52 11.30 -1.68 -4.42
C ALA A 52 11.00 -2.51 -3.14
N GLY A 53 11.73 -2.27 -2.05
CA GLY A 53 11.54 -2.97 -0.78
C GLY A 53 10.33 -2.53 0.06
N ILE A 54 9.71 -1.39 -0.26
CA ILE A 54 8.58 -0.82 0.51
C ILE A 54 7.25 -0.80 -0.26
N GLY A 55 7.26 -1.29 -1.51
CA GLY A 55 6.06 -1.42 -2.35
C GLY A 55 6.35 -1.15 -3.82
N SER A 56 5.30 -1.03 -4.62
CA SER A 56 5.41 -0.53 -6.00
C SER A 56 5.62 0.98 -5.98
N ALA A 57 6.73 1.45 -6.55
CA ALA A 57 7.06 2.85 -6.67
C ALA A 57 7.43 3.19 -8.13
N SER A 58 7.20 4.44 -8.52
CA SER A 58 7.61 4.99 -9.81
C SER A 58 8.22 6.37 -9.58
N VAL A 59 9.34 6.66 -10.24
CA VAL A 59 10.06 7.92 -10.06
C VAL A 59 10.08 8.69 -11.38
N GLU A 60 9.49 9.88 -11.38
CA GLU A 60 9.49 10.77 -12.54
C GLU A 60 10.36 11.99 -12.25
N LEU A 61 11.36 12.23 -13.11
CA LEU A 61 12.21 13.42 -13.04
C LEU A 61 11.74 14.47 -14.04
N TRP A 62 11.53 15.70 -13.56
CA TRP A 62 11.17 16.83 -14.41
C TRP A 62 12.10 18.03 -14.17
N PRO A 63 12.59 18.68 -15.24
CA PRO A 63 12.42 18.30 -16.65
C PRO A 63 13.17 17.00 -17.02
N ALA A 64 12.81 16.35 -18.12
CA ALA A 64 13.35 15.03 -18.50
C ALA A 64 14.89 14.99 -18.69
N TRP A 65 15.55 16.14 -18.81
CA TRP A 65 17.01 16.25 -18.89
C TRP A 65 17.70 16.18 -17.51
N VAL A 66 16.93 16.18 -16.41
CA VAL A 66 17.45 16.02 -15.05
C VAL A 66 17.85 14.55 -14.85
N GLY A 67 19.13 14.30 -14.60
CA GLY A 67 19.66 12.95 -14.42
C GLY A 67 19.57 12.39 -13.00
N SER A 68 19.21 13.23 -12.01
CA SER A 68 19.18 12.84 -10.61
C SER A 68 18.11 13.59 -9.82
N VAL A 69 17.53 12.92 -8.83
CA VAL A 69 16.63 13.52 -7.85
C VAL A 69 17.37 14.65 -7.11
N PRO A 70 16.81 15.87 -7.03
CA PRO A 70 17.43 16.97 -6.30
C PRO A 70 17.63 16.62 -4.82
N GLU A 71 18.63 17.24 -4.17
CA GLU A 71 18.77 17.13 -2.71
C GLU A 71 17.80 18.04 -1.94
N LEU A 72 17.14 18.97 -2.64
CA LEU A 72 16.25 19.96 -2.07
C LEU A 72 14.82 19.41 -1.99
N ASP A 73 14.35 19.09 -0.78
CA ASP A 73 13.07 18.40 -0.52
C ASP A 73 11.85 19.13 -1.07
N TRP A 74 11.90 20.46 -1.06
CA TRP A 74 10.84 21.29 -1.60
C TRP A 74 10.69 21.16 -3.13
N ARG A 75 11.65 20.51 -3.81
CA ARG A 75 11.56 20.13 -5.23
C ARG A 75 11.08 18.69 -5.45
N ILE A 76 10.87 17.91 -4.39
CA ILE A 76 10.47 16.51 -4.48
C ILE A 76 9.00 16.36 -4.05
N ASN A 77 8.15 15.87 -4.96
CA ASN A 77 6.77 15.54 -4.64
C ASN A 77 6.65 14.04 -4.38
N VAL A 78 6.27 13.68 -3.15
CA VAL A 78 6.00 12.28 -2.77
C VAL A 78 4.50 12.09 -2.64
N ARG A 79 3.96 11.08 -3.34
CA ARG A 79 2.56 10.66 -3.25
C ARG A 79 2.51 9.21 -2.82
N ILE A 80 1.76 8.95 -1.75
CA ILE A 80 1.60 7.60 -1.20
C ILE A 80 0.15 7.18 -1.47
N GLY A 81 -0.01 6.14 -2.30
CA GLY A 81 -1.30 5.56 -2.63
C GLY A 81 -1.79 4.57 -1.59
N ASP A 82 -3.06 4.17 -1.71
CA ASP A 82 -3.65 3.14 -0.86
C ASP A 82 -3.53 1.75 -1.50
N ALA A 83 -3.27 0.73 -0.67
CA ALA A 83 -3.23 -0.66 -1.12
C ALA A 83 -4.65 -1.15 -1.47
N SER A 84 -4.92 -1.35 -2.76
CA SER A 84 -6.07 -2.13 -3.23
C SER A 84 -5.66 -3.58 -3.42
N GLY A 85 -5.90 -4.42 -2.42
CA GLY A 85 -5.84 -5.87 -2.54
C GLY A 85 -7.24 -6.46 -2.38
N ASP A 86 -7.72 -7.22 -3.37
CA ASP A 86 -8.95 -8.00 -3.25
C ASP A 86 -8.64 -9.27 -2.42
N PRO A 87 -9.26 -9.46 -1.24
CA PRO A 87 -9.00 -10.64 -0.43
C PRO A 87 -9.72 -11.86 -1.05
N GLY A 88 -8.96 -12.73 -1.72
CA GLY A 88 -9.46 -14.04 -2.15
C GLY A 88 -9.86 -14.90 -0.94
N PRO A 89 -10.89 -15.76 -1.06
CA PRO A 89 -11.39 -16.56 0.06
C PRO A 89 -10.34 -17.55 0.56
N SER A 90 -9.92 -17.41 1.82
CA SER A 90 -9.21 -18.49 2.53
C SER A 90 -10.21 -19.58 2.90
N ALA A 91 -10.20 -20.68 2.15
CA ALA A 91 -10.82 -21.92 2.56
C ALA A 91 -9.81 -22.73 3.39
N THR A 92 -10.18 -23.12 4.60
CA THR A 92 -9.46 -24.15 5.38
C THR A 92 -10.53 -25.07 6.02
N PRO A 93 -10.30 -26.40 6.05
CA PRO A 93 -11.31 -27.46 6.05
C PRO A 93 -12.03 -27.70 7.38
#